data_AF-A0AB40DGA8-F1
#
_entry.id   AF-A0AB40DGA8-F1
#
_cell.length_a   1.000
_cell.length_b   1.000
_cell.length_c   1.000
_cell.angle_alpha   90.00
_cell.angle_beta   90.00
_cell.angle_gamma   90.00
#
_symmetry.space_group_name_H-M   'P 1'
#
loop_
_entity.id
_entity.type
_entity.pdbx_description
1 polymer ?
#
loop_
_entity_poly.entity_id
_entity_poly.type
_entity_poly.pdbx_seq_one_letter_code
_entity_poly.pdbx_strand_id
1 'polypeptide(L)'
;MKIYEEVIFTDQLLHHRTVGSQIEETRRTWEQRCSWFPAAQREYYERYAQIYKECLSTYGNDHFEYYAKRNRLREEFRLETNSYKESQTRDSEISMDHVAFYKATPTSNAEYGSVRPMNLFKAF
;
A
#
# COMPACT_ATOMS: atom_id res chain seq x y z
N MET A 1 0.16 20.59 -38.53
CA MET A 1 0.61 19.31 -37.95
C MET A 1 1.03 18.43 -39.12
N LYS A 2 2.34 18.29 -39.39
CA LYS A 2 2.82 17.46 -40.50
C LYS A 2 2.67 15.99 -40.08
N ILE A 3 1.78 15.26 -40.75
CA ILE A 3 1.73 13.81 -40.65
C ILE A 3 2.94 13.33 -41.43
N TYR A 4 3.97 12.85 -40.74
CA TYR A 4 5.03 12.10 -41.40
C TYR A 4 4.42 10.74 -41.73
N GLU A 5 4.25 10.45 -43.02
CA GLU A 5 3.96 9.08 -43.47
C GLU A 5 5.21 8.25 -43.14
N GLU A 6 5.17 7.58 -41.99
CA GLU A 6 6.20 6.62 -41.62
C GLU A 6 6.12 5.46 -42.63
N VAL A 7 7.16 5.33 -43.46
CA VAL A 7 7.25 4.23 -44.43
C VAL A 7 7.53 2.96 -43.64
N ILE A 8 6.48 2.19 -43.37
CA ILE A 8 6.60 0.92 -42.67
C ILE A 8 7.11 -0.13 -43.65
N PHE A 9 8.27 -0.71 -43.33
CA PHE A 9 8.83 -1.79 -44.11
C PHE A 9 8.14 -3.13 -43.79
N THR A 10 8.18 -4.07 -44.74
CA THR A 10 7.49 -5.36 -44.62
C THR A 10 8.01 -6.22 -43.47
N ASP A 11 9.30 -6.10 -43.14
CA ASP A 11 9.95 -6.74 -42.01
C ASP A 11 9.41 -6.21 -40.66
N GLN A 12 9.18 -4.90 -40.55
CA GLN A 12 8.56 -4.28 -39.39
C GLN A 12 7.13 -4.78 -39.19
N LEU A 13 6.34 -4.88 -40.28
CA LEU A 13 4.99 -5.45 -40.22
C LEU A 13 4.99 -6.93 -39.77
N LEU A 14 5.92 -7.73 -40.30
CA LEU A 14 6.08 -9.13 -39.91
C LEU A 14 6.46 -9.25 -38.44
N HIS A 15 7.41 -8.43 -37.98
CA HIS A 15 7.81 -8.40 -36.57
C HIS A 15 6.64 -8.05 -35.65
N HIS A 16 5.88 -7.00 -35.98
CA HIS A 16 4.68 -6.62 -35.22
C HIS A 16 3.65 -7.74 -35.16
N ARG A 17 3.42 -8.44 -36.28
CA ARG A 17 2.50 -9.60 -36.32
C ARG A 17 2.99 -10.75 -35.44
N THR A 18 4.27 -11.08 -35.49
CA THR A 18 4.84 -12.15 -34.66
C THR A 18 4.76 -11.81 -33.18
N VAL A 19 5.12 -10.59 -32.79
CA VAL A 19 5.00 -10.13 -31.39
C VAL A 19 3.54 -10.18 -30.93
N GLY A 20 2.61 -9.69 -31.75
CA GLY A 20 1.17 -9.76 -31.46
C GLY A 20 0.69 -11.20 -31.23
N SER A 21 1.06 -12.11 -32.13
CA SER A 21 0.73 -13.55 -32.00
C SER A 21 1.31 -14.16 -30.73
N GLN A 22 2.56 -13.83 -30.39
CA GLN A 22 3.22 -14.33 -29.18
C GLN A 22 2.52 -13.83 -27.90
N ILE A 23 2.08 -12.57 -27.89
CA ILE A 23 1.33 -11.99 -26.77
C ILE A 23 -0.02 -12.71 -26.61
N GLU A 24 -0.75 -12.94 -27.70
CA GLU A 24 -2.02 -13.67 -27.65
C GLU A 24 -1.85 -15.11 -27.16
N GLU A 25 -0.85 -15.83 -27.66
CA GLU A 25 -0.54 -17.19 -27.21
C GLU A 25 -0.15 -17.24 -25.73
N THR A 26 0.66 -16.28 -25.28
CA THR A 26 1.04 -16.17 -23.87
C THR A 26 -0.19 -15.92 -23.00
N ARG A 27 -1.08 -15.01 -23.42
CA ARG A 27 -2.32 -14.70 -22.70
C ARG A 27 -3.24 -15.92 -22.62
N ARG A 28 -3.46 -16.63 -23.74
CA ARG A 28 -4.27 -17.85 -23.77
C ARG A 28 -3.69 -18.93 -22.87
N THR A 29 -2.37 -19.12 -22.91
CA THR A 29 -1.68 -20.11 -22.08
C THR A 29 -1.83 -19.76 -20.59
N TRP A 30 -1.68 -18.48 -20.24
CA TRP A 30 -1.91 -18.01 -18.88
C TRP A 30 -3.37 -18.22 -18.43
N GLU A 31 -4.34 -17.87 -19.27
CA GLU A 31 -5.76 -18.08 -18.97
C GLU A 31 -6.11 -19.57 -18.77
N GLN A 32 -5.53 -20.47 -19.57
CA GLN A 32 -5.77 -21.90 -19.47
C GLN A 32 -5.09 -22.54 -18.25
N ARG A 33 -3.88 -22.12 -17.90
CA ARG A 33 -3.04 -22.83 -16.92
C ARG A 33 -2.93 -22.12 -15.57
N CYS A 34 -3.07 -20.80 -15.55
CA CYS A 34 -2.71 -19.96 -14.41
C CYS A 34 -3.82 -19.01 -13.96
N SER A 35 -4.97 -18.96 -14.65
CA SER A 35 -6.09 -18.08 -14.30
C SER A 35 -6.64 -18.30 -12.88
N TRP A 36 -6.49 -19.51 -12.34
CA TRP A 36 -6.89 -19.85 -10.98
C TRP A 36 -5.98 -19.23 -9.92
N PHE A 37 -4.72 -18.93 -10.26
CA PHE A 37 -3.69 -18.54 -9.29
C PHE A 37 -4.03 -17.24 -8.55
N PRO A 38 -4.48 -16.14 -9.20
CA PRO A 38 -4.85 -14.92 -8.48
C PRO A 38 -6.01 -15.12 -7.50
N ALA A 39 -6.98 -15.97 -7.83
CA ALA A 39 -8.10 -16.26 -6.95
C ALA A 39 -7.64 -17.05 -5.71
N ALA A 40 -6.87 -18.12 -5.93
CA ALA A 40 -6.30 -18.92 -4.84
C ALA A 40 -5.35 -18.08 -3.97
N GLN A 41 -4.49 -17.26 -4.57
CA GLN A 41 -3.57 -16.38 -3.83
C GLN A 41 -4.34 -15.40 -2.93
N ARG A 42 -5.46 -14.85 -3.40
CA ARG A 42 -6.32 -13.99 -2.61
C ARG A 42 -6.91 -14.74 -1.42
N GLU A 43 -7.47 -15.92 -1.63
CA GLU A 43 -8.03 -16.77 -0.57
C GLU A 43 -6.98 -17.09 0.51
N TYR A 44 -5.75 -17.43 0.10
CA TYR A 44 -4.64 -17.66 1.05
C TYR A 44 -4.29 -16.42 1.86
N TYR A 45 -4.25 -15.23 1.23
CA TYR A 45 -3.92 -13.99 1.91
C TYR A 45 -5.03 -13.51 2.84
N GLU A 46 -6.30 -13.74 2.48
CA GLU A 46 -7.45 -13.45 3.35
C GLU A 46 -7.36 -14.23 4.67
N ARG A 47 -6.82 -15.46 4.63
CA ARG A 47 -6.66 -16.32 5.81
C ARG A 47 -5.56 -15.87 6.78
N TYR A 48 -4.62 -15.03 6.35
CA TYR A 48 -3.50 -14.61 7.21
C TYR A 48 -3.96 -13.92 8.49
N ALA A 49 -4.98 -13.06 8.40
CA ALA A 49 -5.54 -12.39 9.58
C ALA A 49 -5.97 -13.38 10.66
N GLN A 50 -6.68 -14.44 10.25
CA GLN A 50 -7.15 -15.49 11.16
C GLN A 50 -5.96 -16.26 11.77
N ILE A 51 -4.99 -16.68 10.94
CA ILE A 51 -3.81 -17.42 11.40
C ILE A 51 -3.04 -16.61 12.44
N TYR A 52 -2.83 -15.31 12.21
CA TYR A 52 -2.11 -14.47 13.16
C TYR A 52 -2.86 -14.29 14.48
N LYS A 53 -4.19 -14.19 14.46
CA LYS A 53 -5.02 -14.19 15.68
C LYS A 53 -4.91 -15.51 16.44
N GLU A 54 -4.97 -16.64 15.74
CA GLU A 54 -4.79 -17.97 16.34
C GLU A 54 -3.39 -18.11 16.96
N CYS A 55 -2.34 -17.66 16.27
CA CYS A 55 -0.98 -17.64 16.81
C CYS A 55 -0.86 -16.77 18.07
N LEU A 56 -1.44 -15.56 18.05
CA LEU A 56 -1.44 -14.67 19.20
C LEU A 56 -2.14 -15.31 20.41
N SER A 57 -3.29 -15.96 20.17
CA SER A 57 -4.03 -16.67 21.23
C SER A 57 -3.28 -17.90 21.77
N THR A 58 -2.54 -18.62 20.91
CA THR A 58 -1.90 -19.89 21.27
C THR A 58 -0.55 -19.67 21.97
N TYR A 59 0.26 -18.74 21.47
CA TYR A 59 1.64 -18.53 21.95
C TYR A 59 1.78 -17.30 22.84
N GLY A 60 0.74 -16.46 22.94
CA GLY A 60 0.78 -15.23 23.72
C GLY A 60 1.53 -14.09 23.03
N ASN A 61 1.50 -12.94 23.69
CA ASN A 61 1.93 -11.67 23.10
C ASN A 61 3.44 -11.60 22.83
N ASP A 62 4.28 -12.01 23.79
CA ASP A 62 5.74 -11.85 23.70
C ASP A 62 6.33 -12.60 22.49
N HIS A 63 5.92 -13.86 22.30
CA HIS A 63 6.37 -14.67 21.17
C HIS A 63 5.85 -14.15 19.84
N PHE A 64 4.57 -13.76 19.80
CA PHE A 64 3.96 -13.21 18.59
C PHE A 64 4.58 -11.87 18.19
N GLU A 65 4.85 -10.97 19.14
CA GLU A 65 5.49 -9.69 18.87
C GLU A 65 6.92 -9.82 18.37
N TYR A 66 7.70 -10.75 18.94
CA TYR A 66 9.03 -11.07 18.44
C TYR A 66 8.97 -11.52 16.97
N TYR A 67 8.05 -12.44 16.65
CA TYR A 67 7.81 -12.89 15.29
C TYR A 67 7.37 -11.73 14.37
N ALA A 68 6.43 -10.91 14.82
CA ALA A 68 5.87 -9.80 14.05
C ALA A 68 6.92 -8.74 13.73
N LYS A 69 7.78 -8.41 14.70
CA LYS A 69 8.89 -7.46 14.53
C LYS A 69 9.94 -8.02 13.57
N ARG A 70 10.31 -9.29 13.72
CA ARG A 70 11.29 -9.96 12.85
C ARG A 70 10.85 -9.98 11.39
N ASN A 71 9.58 -10.27 11.15
CA ASN A 71 9.03 -10.38 9.79
C ASN A 71 8.44 -9.08 9.24
N ARG A 72 8.51 -7.98 10.00
CA ARG A 72 7.94 -6.67 9.63
C ARG A 72 6.47 -6.80 9.22
N LEU A 73 5.71 -7.52 10.04
CA LEU A 73 4.28 -7.68 9.84
C LEU A 73 3.59 -6.32 9.78
N ARG A 74 2.65 -6.19 8.84
CA ARG A 74 1.82 -4.99 8.71
C ARG A 74 1.07 -4.72 10.01
N GLU A 75 0.86 -3.45 10.31
CA GLU A 75 0.20 -3.00 11.54
C GLU A 75 -1.23 -3.55 11.69
N GLU A 76 -1.92 -3.77 10.57
CA GLU A 76 -3.26 -4.38 10.53
C GLU A 76 -3.33 -5.76 11.23
N PHE A 77 -2.22 -6.50 11.27
CA PHE A 77 -2.14 -7.80 11.94
C PHE A 77 -1.62 -7.73 13.38
N ARG A 78 -1.26 -6.54 13.86
CA ARG A 78 -0.68 -6.32 15.19
C ARG A 78 -1.60 -5.54 16.12
N LEU A 79 -2.80 -5.16 15.66
CA LEU A 79 -3.75 -4.32 16.40
C LEU A 79 -4.06 -4.80 17.83
N GLU A 80 -4.09 -6.13 18.02
CA GLU A 80 -4.44 -6.75 19.31
C GLU A 80 -3.24 -6.88 20.26
N THR A 81 -2.01 -6.65 19.78
CA THR A 81 -0.77 -6.79 20.56
C THR A 81 -0.57 -5.64 21.55
N ASN A 82 0.11 -5.89 22.66
CA ASN A 82 0.34 -4.87 23.69
C ASN A 82 1.22 -3.73 23.18
N SER A 83 2.30 -4.04 22.46
CA SER A 83 3.21 -3.06 21.88
C SER A 83 2.51 -2.08 20.94
N TYR A 84 1.51 -2.56 20.18
CA TYR A 84 0.72 -1.71 19.30
C TYR A 84 -0.26 -0.83 20.09
N LYS A 85 -0.91 -1.38 21.12
CA LYS A 85 -1.78 -0.59 22.01
C LYS A 85 -0.99 0.49 22.74
N GLU A 86 0.21 0.16 23.23
CA GLU A 86 1.12 1.11 23.90
C GLU A 86 1.67 2.18 22.96
N SER A 87 1.88 1.89 21.66
CA SER A 87 2.24 2.93 20.71
C SER A 87 1.06 3.87 20.46
N GLN A 88 -0.15 3.31 20.28
CA GLN A 88 -1.36 4.10 20.09
C GLN A 88 -1.67 5.01 21.28
N THR A 89 -1.54 4.50 22.52
CA THR A 89 -1.72 5.34 23.72
C THR A 89 -0.68 6.45 23.77
N ARG A 90 0.60 6.13 23.57
CA ARG A 90 1.68 7.13 23.55
C ARG A 90 1.41 8.20 22.51
N ASP A 91 1.05 7.82 21.28
CA ASP A 91 0.76 8.77 20.20
C ASP A 91 -0.45 9.65 20.52
N SER A 92 -1.45 9.12 21.24
CA SER A 92 -2.62 9.89 21.69
C SER A 92 -2.33 10.83 22.87
N GLU A 93 -1.31 10.53 23.67
CA GLU A 93 -0.90 11.29 24.85
C GLU A 93 0.13 12.39 24.54
N ILE A 94 0.59 12.52 23.30
CA ILE A 94 1.50 13.59 22.89
C ILE A 94 0.77 14.94 23.01
N SER A 95 1.13 15.71 24.04
CA SER A 95 0.60 17.06 24.23
C SER A 95 0.99 17.98 23.06
N MET A 96 -0.04 18.57 22.45
CA MET A 96 0.07 19.57 21.39
C MET A 96 0.03 21.01 21.93
N ASP A 97 0.24 21.21 23.23
CA ASP A 97 0.20 22.53 23.89
C ASP A 97 1.21 23.51 23.26
N HIS A 98 2.33 22.99 22.73
CA HIS A 98 3.33 23.77 22.02
C HIS A 98 2.81 24.40 20.70
N VAL A 99 1.67 23.95 20.16
CA VAL A 99 1.02 24.50 18.96
C VAL A 99 -0.13 25.45 19.31
N ALA A 100 -0.59 25.50 20.57
CA ALA A 100 -1.72 26.34 20.99
C ALA A 100 -1.49 27.84 20.73
N PHE A 101 -0.22 28.28 20.75
CA PHE A 101 0.16 29.67 20.48
C PHE A 101 0.66 29.90 19.05
N TYR A 102 0.65 28.86 18.20
CA TYR A 102 1.06 28.98 16.80
C TYR A 102 -0.03 29.73 16.02
N LYS A 103 0.10 31.06 15.96
CA LYS A 103 -0.70 31.89 15.06
C LYS A 103 -0.05 31.90 13.69
N ALA A 104 -0.82 31.56 12.67
CA ALA A 104 -0.46 31.88 11.29
C ALA A 104 -0.17 33.40 11.23
N THR A 105 0.99 33.77 10.69
CA THR A 105 1.35 35.18 10.53
C THR A 105 0.32 35.88 9.65
N PRO A 106 -0.17 37.07 10.02
CA PRO A 106 -1.06 37.84 9.16
C PRO A 106 -0.29 38.23 7.90
N THR A 107 -0.62 37.60 6.77
CA THR A 107 0.06 37.83 5.51
C THR A 107 -0.45 39.13 4.88
N SER A 108 0.45 40.00 4.44
CA SER A 108 0.07 41.20 3.68
C SER A 108 -0.30 40.89 2.22
N ASN A 109 0.10 39.71 1.71
CA ASN A 109 0.11 39.39 0.27
C ASN A 109 -0.52 38.04 -0.12
N ALA A 110 -1.54 37.55 0.62
CA ALA A 110 -2.36 36.42 0.15
C ALA A 110 -1.57 35.19 -0.39
N GLU A 111 -0.39 34.87 0.18
CA GLU A 111 0.30 33.60 -0.06
C GLU A 111 -0.47 32.48 0.65
N TYR A 112 -1.60 32.12 0.05
CA TYR A 112 -2.36 30.94 0.43
C TYR A 112 -1.50 29.69 0.20
N GLY A 113 -1.31 28.88 1.24
CA GLY A 113 -0.85 27.49 1.09
C GLY A 113 0.59 27.16 1.49
N SER A 114 1.32 28.03 2.20
CA SER A 114 2.65 27.67 2.72
C SER A 114 2.60 26.52 3.75
N VAL A 115 1.48 26.37 4.46
CA VAL A 115 1.27 25.31 5.45
C VAL A 115 0.22 24.36 4.89
N ARG A 116 0.64 23.15 4.52
CA ARG A 116 -0.32 22.08 4.18
C ARG A 116 -1.25 21.86 5.37
N PRO A 117 -2.57 21.71 5.17
CA PRO A 117 -3.44 21.25 6.22
C PRO A 117 -2.96 19.85 6.64
N MET A 118 -2.41 19.76 7.85
CA MET A 118 -2.04 18.47 8.42
C MET A 118 -3.32 17.85 9.00
N ASN A 119 -3.63 16.61 8.61
CA ASN A 119 -4.69 15.81 9.22
C ASN A 119 -4.30 15.34 10.65
N LEU A 120 -3.60 16.17 11.41
CA LEU A 120 -3.11 15.90 12.77
C LEU A 120 -4.01 16.51 13.86
N PHE A 121 -4.95 17.38 13.49
CA PHE A 121 -5.74 18.12 14.46
C PHE A 121 -7.06 17.41 14.75
N LYS A 122 -7.11 16.65 15.84
CA LYS A 122 -8.33 16.48 16.65
C LYS A 122 -8.45 17.68 17.60
N ALA A 123 -8.47 18.88 17.03
CA ALA A 123 -8.60 20.11 17.79
C ALA A 123 -9.82 20.90 17.32
N PHE A 124 -10.93 20.19 17.08
CA PHE A 124 -12.31 20.64 17.18
C PHE A 124 -13.20 19.42 17.46
#